data_AF-A0A965ED05-F1
#
_entry.id   AF-A0A965ED05-F1
#
_cell.length_a   1.000
_cell.length_b   1.000
_cell.length_c   1.000
_cell.angle_alpha   90.00
_cell.angle_beta   90.00
_cell.angle_gamma   90.00
#
_symmetry.space_group_name_H-M   'P 1'
#
loop_
_entity.id
_entity.type
_entity.pdbx_description
1 polymer ?
#
loop_
_entity_poly.entity_id
_entity_poly.type
_entity_poly.pdbx_seq_one_letter_code
_entity_poly.pdbx_strand_id
1 'polypeptide(L)' 'MNVLTEGTKVTYVHKGTAKEHGIIKSFPQDDPYHAFVVYNCAGNWDDYQSYTGQRTEIGHLKPGWL' A
#
# COMPACT_ATOMS: atom_id res chain seq x y z
N MET A 1 7.83 8.07 -14.15
CA MET A 1 7.90 6.92 -13.21
C MET A 1 7.26 7.38 -11.92
N ASN A 2 6.10 6.82 -11.54
CA ASN A 2 5.54 7.14 -10.22
C ASN A 2 6.40 6.43 -9.19
N VAL A 3 7.16 7.21 -8.43
CA VAL A 3 7.92 6.70 -7.29
C VAL A 3 6.89 6.43 -6.19
N LEU A 4 6.81 5.18 -5.76
CA LEU A 4 6.03 4.80 -4.58
C LEU A 4 6.90 5.14 -3.35
N THR A 5 6.38 5.99 -2.48
CA THR A 5 7.03 6.37 -1.22
C THR A 5 6.10 6.08 -0.04
N GLU A 6 6.63 6.13 1.17
CA GLU A 6 5.82 6.15 2.38
C GLU A 6 4.76 7.26 2.30
N GLY A 7 3.56 6.97 2.81
CA GLY A 7 2.39 7.85 2.72
C GLY A 7 1.70 7.87 1.35
N THR A 8 2.23 7.17 0.34
CA THR A 8 1.59 7.11 -0.98
C THR A 8 0.30 6.30 -0.90
N LYS A 9 -0.80 6.90 -1.34
CA LYS A 9 -2.08 6.22 -1.56
C LYS A 9 -1.96 5.28 -2.75
N VAL A 10 -2.37 4.03 -2.56
CA VAL A 10 -2.27 2.97 -3.57
C VAL A 10 -3.58 2.18 -3.67
N THR A 11 -3.84 1.62 -4.85
CA THR A 11 -4.83 0.57 -5.07
C THR A 11 -4.09 -0.73 -5.29
N TYR A 12 -4.31 -1.71 -4.42
CA TYR A 12 -3.93 -3.09 -4.65
C TYR A 12 -4.85 -3.72 -5.70
N VAL A 13 -4.26 -4.32 -6.73
CA VAL A 13 -4.96 -4.97 -7.84
C VAL A 13 -4.57 -6.44 -7.86
N HIS A 14 -5.44 -7.32 -7.34
CA HIS A 14 -5.23 -8.76 -7.45
C HIS A 14 -5.90 -9.31 -8.72
N LYS A 15 -5.09 -9.85 -9.64
CA LYS A 15 -5.52 -10.53 -10.88
C LYS A 15 -6.67 -9.82 -11.64
N GLY A 16 -6.66 -8.48 -11.63
CA GLY A 16 -7.56 -7.63 -12.40
C GLY A 16 -8.98 -7.45 -11.86
N THR A 17 -9.35 -8.07 -10.73
CA THR A 17 -10.75 -8.06 -10.24
C THR A 17 -10.92 -7.47 -8.85
N ALA A 18 -10.00 -7.72 -7.92
CA ALA A 18 -10.08 -7.12 -6.58
C ALA A 18 -9.26 -5.84 -6.53
N LYS A 19 -9.94 -4.72 -6.28
CA LYS A 19 -9.33 -3.43 -5.96
C LYS A 19 -9.48 -3.16 -4.47
N GLU A 20 -8.38 -3.01 -3.77
CA GLU A 20 -8.38 -2.60 -2.36
C GLU A 20 -7.56 -1.32 -2.21
N HIS A 21 -8.10 -0.34 -1.49
CA HIS A 21 -7.40 0.93 -1.27
C HIS A 21 -6.53 0.83 -0.03
N GLY A 22 -5.31 1.36 -0.13
CA GLY A 22 -4.38 1.39 0.99
C GLY A 22 -3.41 2.55 0.93
N ILE A 23 -2.57 2.64 1.96
CA ILE A 23 -1.47 3.60 2.07
C ILE A 23 -0.19 2.83 2.37
N ILE A 24 0.89 3.16 1.66
CA ILE A 24 2.22 2.61 1.94
C ILE A 24 2.69 3.13 3.29
N LYS A 25 2.91 2.21 4.23
CA LYS A 25 3.45 2.49 5.55
C LYS A 25 4.97 2.56 5.53
N SER A 26 5.61 1.56 4.95
CA SER A 26 7.07 1.45 4.90
C SER A 26 7.54 0.43 3.86
N PHE A 27 8.84 0.47 3.56
CA PHE A 27 9.50 -0.53 2.72
C PHE A 27 10.46 -1.39 3.57
N PRO A 28 10.44 -2.72 3.40
CA PRO A 28 11.46 -3.59 3.98
C PRO A 28 12.84 -3.28 3.37
N GLN A 29 13.88 -3.17 4.21
CA GLN A 29 15.25 -2.91 3.76
C GLN A 29 15.82 -4.04 2.90
N ASP A 30 15.49 -5.28 3.23
CA ASP A 30 16.03 -6.48 2.57
C ASP A 30 15.17 -6.98 1.38
N ASP A 31 14.10 -6.26 1.03
CA ASP A 31 13.19 -6.70 -0.03
C ASP A 31 12.64 -5.54 -0.87
N PRO A 32 13.26 -5.25 -2.02
CA PRO A 32 12.85 -4.15 -2.88
C PRO A 32 11.56 -4.43 -3.67
N TYR A 33 11.00 -5.63 -3.59
CA TYR A 33 9.81 -6.03 -4.36
C TYR A 33 8.51 -5.90 -3.57
N HIS A 34 8.60 -5.70 -2.25
CA HIS A 34 7.44 -5.62 -1.38
C HIS A 34 7.39 -4.27 -0.66
N ALA A 35 6.19 -3.87 -0.29
CA ALA A 35 5.92 -2.73 0.58
C ALA A 35 4.95 -3.16 1.67
N PHE A 36 5.04 -2.55 2.84
CA PHE A 36 4.01 -2.68 3.86
C PHE A 36 2.90 -1.69 3.55
N VAL A 37 1.71 -2.20 3.22
CA VAL A 37 0.54 -1.39 2.87
C VAL A 37 -0.54 -1.60 3.91
N VAL A 38 -1.15 -0.51 4.35
CA VAL A 38 -2.27 -0.54 5.27
C VAL A 38 -3.55 -0.39 4.46
N TYR A 39 -4.37 -1.45 4.44
CA TYR A 39 -5.64 -1.49 3.70
C TYR A 39 -6.87 -1.14 4.54
N ASN A 40 -6.74 -1.20 5.88
CA ASN A 40 -7.84 -0.93 6.78
C ASN A 40 -7.37 0.00 7.91
N CYS A 41 -7.71 1.28 7.77
CA CYS A 41 -7.50 2.27 8.83
C CYS A 41 -8.78 2.53 9.65
N ALA A 42 -9.81 1.69 9.59
CA ALA A 42 -11.10 1.91 10.27
C ALA A 42 -11.71 3.32 10.03
N GLY A 43 -11.43 3.92 8.87
CA GLY A 43 -11.82 5.29 8.53
C GLY A 43 -10.84 6.39 8.94
N ASN A 44 -9.83 6.11 9.77
CA ASN A 44 -8.81 7.06 10.22
C ASN A 44 -7.51 6.94 9.41
N TRP A 45 -7.56 7.35 8.15
CA TRP A 45 -6.41 7.29 7.24
C TRP A 45 -5.26 8.23 7.63
N ASP A 46 -5.49 9.23 8.47
CA ASP A 46 -4.44 10.12 9.00
C ASP A 46 -3.51 9.39 9.99
N ASP A 47 -4.01 8.36 10.68
CA ASP A 47 -3.24 7.58 11.66
C ASP A 47 -2.78 6.21 11.11
N TYR A 48 -2.68 6.06 9.78
CA TYR A 48 -2.31 4.81 9.12
C TYR A 48 -1.01 4.17 9.65
N GLN A 49 -0.09 4.97 10.21
CA GLN A 49 1.14 4.47 10.82
C GLN A 49 0.92 3.64 12.09
N SER A 50 -0.19 3.81 12.79
CA SER A 50 -0.53 3.01 13.98
C SER A 50 -1.13 1.65 13.62
N TYR A 51 -1.57 1.47 12.38
CA TYR A 51 -2.22 0.23 11.92
C TYR A 51 -1.22 -0.81 11.41
N THR A 52 -1.63 -2.08 11.44
CA THR A 52 -0.84 -3.20 10.90
C THR A 52 -0.81 -3.12 9.38
N GLY A 53 0.39 -2.97 8.81
CA GLY A 53 0.62 -3.08 7.38
C GLY A 53 0.71 -4.55 6.96
N GLN A 54 0.11 -4.88 5.83
CA GLN A 54 0.31 -6.16 5.17
C GLN A 54 1.47 -6.04 4.18
N ARG A 55 2.36 -7.03 4.15
CA ARG A 55 3.42 -7.10 3.14
C ARG A 55 2.79 -7.42 1.79
N THR A 56 2.92 -6.52 0.84
CA THR A 56 2.34 -6.63 -0.50
C THR A 56 3.39 -6.39 -1.57
N GLU A 57 3.34 -7.19 -2.62
CA GLU A 57 4.19 -7.04 -3.78
C GLU A 57 3.87 -5.75 -4.54
N ILE A 58 4.90 -4.96 -4.82
CA ILE A 58 4.79 -3.66 -5.48
C ILE A 58 4.21 -3.78 -6.89
N GLY A 59 4.44 -4.90 -7.58
CA GLY A 59 3.88 -5.16 -8.91
C GLY A 59 2.34 -5.14 -8.95
N HIS A 60 1.68 -5.40 -7.82
CA HIS A 60 0.23 -5.36 -7.67
C HIS A 60 -0.29 -4.01 -7.17
N LEU A 61 0.59 -3.06 -6.84
CA LEU A 61 0.20 -1.74 -6.35
C LEU A 61 0.14 -0.74 -7.51
N LYS A 62 -0.99 -0.06 -7.64
CA LYS A 62 -1.14 1.09 -8.53
C LYS A 62 -1.18 2.37 -7.69
N PRO A 63 -0.44 3.42 -8.09
CA PRO A 63 -0.49 4.70 -7.39
C PRO A 63 -1.86 5.36 -7.56
N GLY A 64 -2.35 5.98 -6.49
CA GLY A 64 -3.68 6.58 -6.40
C GLY A 64 -4.75 5.59 -5.95
N TRP A 65 -5.88 6.13 -5.50
CA TRP A 65 -7.11 5.36 -5.25
C TRP A 65 -7.95 5.38 -6.51
N LEU A 66 -7.80 4.32 -7.31
CA LEU A 66 -8.49 4.04 -8.58
C LEU A 66 -9.73 3.14 -8.42
#